data_AF-A0A158GDY3-F1
#
_entry.id   AF-A0A158GDY3-F1
#
_cell.length_a   1.000
_cell.length_b   1.000
_cell.length_c   1.000
_cell.angle_alpha   90.00
_cell.angle_beta   90.00
_cell.angle_gamma   90.00
#
_symmetry.space_group_name_H-M   'P 1'
#
loop_
_entity.id
_entity.type
_entity.pdbx_description
1 polymer ?
#
loop_
_entity_poly.entity_id
_entity_poly.type
_entity_poly.pdbx_seq_one_letter_code
_entity_poly.pdbx_strand_id
1 'polypeptide(L)'
;MAAHLRDDDRPLPAWTTRCVNCHVGTSKEQAFAPPLTRDSLLGVTSRRGGPISSYDETAFCRAVREGIDPASVLLRKSMPRYRIADAECVALWRFVVGR
;
A
#
# COMPACT_ATOMS: atom_id res chain seq x y z
N MET A 1 -0.48 -2.24 -15.45
CA MET A 1 -0.43 -1.11 -14.50
C MET A 1 0.92 -0.43 -14.62
N ALA A 2 0.94 0.90 -14.84
CA ALA A 2 2.18 1.67 -14.80
C ALA A 2 2.37 2.22 -13.38
N ALA A 3 3.61 2.33 -12.92
CA ALA A 3 3.93 2.88 -11.61
C ALA A 3 5.14 3.82 -11.68
N HIS A 4 5.19 4.79 -10.78
CA HIS A 4 6.24 5.79 -10.70
C HIS A 4 6.55 6.11 -9.24
N LEU A 5 7.74 6.63 -8.94
CA LEU A 5 8.04 7.07 -7.57
C LEU A 5 7.53 8.49 -7.36
N ARG A 6 7.26 8.85 -6.12
CA ARG A 6 6.95 10.24 -5.79
C ARG A 6 8.11 11.14 -6.24
N ASP A 7 7.78 12.21 -6.96
CA ASP A 7 8.72 13.18 -7.55
C ASP A 7 9.64 12.60 -8.65
N ASP A 8 9.25 11.48 -9.29
CA ASP A 8 9.91 10.93 -10.48
C ASP A 8 8.85 10.37 -11.43
N ASP A 9 8.55 11.10 -12.50
CA ASP A 9 7.49 10.75 -13.46
C ASP A 9 7.88 9.63 -14.43
N ARG A 10 9.11 9.10 -14.33
CA ARG A 10 9.53 8.00 -15.20
C ARG A 10 8.80 6.72 -14.79
N PRO A 11 8.16 6.03 -15.76
CA PRO A 11 7.54 4.76 -15.46
C PRO A 11 8.60 3.74 -15.05
N LEU A 12 8.36 3.08 -13.94
CA LEU A 12 9.17 1.98 -13.47
C LEU A 12 8.86 0.71 -14.27
N PRO A 13 9.86 -0.15 -14.52
CA PRO A 13 9.62 -1.46 -15.11
C PRO A 13 8.63 -2.29 -14.29
N ALA A 14 7.75 -3.04 -14.96
CA ALA A 14 6.73 -3.85 -14.29
C ALA A 14 7.32 -4.94 -13.36
N TRP A 15 8.52 -5.43 -13.65
CA TRP A 15 9.17 -6.47 -12.85
C TRP A 15 9.72 -5.96 -11.51
N THR A 16 10.05 -4.68 -11.39
CA THR A 16 10.54 -4.07 -10.14
C THR A 16 9.40 -3.65 -9.21
N THR A 17 8.19 -3.46 -9.76
CA THR A 17 7.02 -2.88 -9.06
C THR A 17 5.97 -3.91 -8.67
N ARG A 18 6.33 -5.19 -8.61
CA ARG A 18 5.42 -6.21 -8.05
C ARG A 18 5.33 -6.01 -6.54
N CYS A 19 4.12 -6.00 -5.98
CA CYS A 19 3.89 -5.76 -4.55
C CYS A 19 4.74 -6.67 -3.65
N VAL A 20 4.86 -7.95 -4.04
CA VAL A 20 5.62 -8.98 -3.32
C VAL A 20 7.12 -8.72 -3.24
N ASN A 21 7.68 -7.84 -4.09
CA ASN A 21 9.10 -7.47 -4.02
C ASN A 21 9.42 -6.66 -2.75
N CYS A 22 8.42 -5.98 -2.17
CA CYS A 22 8.58 -5.12 -1.00
C CYS A 22 7.78 -5.63 0.21
N HIS A 23 6.57 -6.14 -0.04
CA HIS A 23 5.63 -6.58 0.98
C HIS A 23 5.71 -8.10 1.17
N VAL A 24 6.73 -8.53 1.91
CA VAL A 24 6.89 -9.95 2.26
C VAL A 24 5.86 -10.36 3.32
N GLY A 25 5.27 -11.54 3.17
CA GLY A 25 4.23 -12.07 4.06
C GLY A 25 4.72 -12.58 5.42
N THR A 26 5.91 -12.17 5.86
CA THR A 26 6.52 -12.64 7.11
C THR A 26 6.58 -11.52 8.14
N SER A 27 6.23 -11.81 9.39
CA SER A 27 6.15 -10.85 10.50
C SER A 27 7.50 -10.39 11.08
N LYS A 28 8.65 -10.79 10.51
CA LYS A 28 9.96 -10.55 11.17
C LYS A 28 10.55 -9.19 10.87
N GLU A 29 11.29 -8.70 11.87
CA GLU A 29 11.68 -7.32 12.19
C GLU A 29 12.50 -6.55 11.11
N GLN A 30 12.66 -7.05 9.88
CA GLN A 30 13.48 -6.44 8.81
C GLN A 30 12.79 -6.44 7.43
N ALA A 31 11.46 -6.39 7.37
CA ALA A 31 10.76 -6.22 6.09
C ALA A 31 10.94 -4.79 5.54
N PHE A 32 11.24 -4.67 4.24
CA PHE A 32 11.39 -3.37 3.55
C PHE A 32 10.08 -2.55 3.58
N ALA A 33 8.94 -3.22 3.52
CA ALA A 33 7.61 -2.65 3.69
C ALA A 33 6.74 -3.50 4.63
N PRO A 34 5.69 -2.94 5.24
CA PRO A 34 4.76 -3.69 6.09
C PRO A 34 4.14 -4.88 5.34
N PRO A 35 3.82 -5.99 6.00
CA PRO A 35 3.14 -7.11 5.36
C PRO A 35 1.78 -6.66 4.82
N LEU A 36 1.33 -7.24 3.70
CA LEU A 36 -0.01 -7.05 3.15
C LEU A 36 -0.89 -8.25 3.57
N THR A 37 -1.21 -8.32 4.85
CA THR A 37 -2.10 -9.34 5.43
C THR A 37 -3.40 -8.68 5.88
N ARG A 38 -4.45 -9.49 6.06
CA ARG A 38 -5.71 -9.01 6.63
C ARG A 38 -5.50 -8.26 7.96
N ASP A 39 -4.69 -8.81 8.84
CA ASP A 39 -4.43 -8.24 10.16
C ASP A 39 -3.67 -6.91 10.10
N SER A 40 -2.73 -6.75 9.17
CA SER A 40 -1.96 -5.51 9.06
C SER A 40 -2.75 -4.36 8.44
N LEU A 41 -3.76 -4.67 7.61
CA LEU A 41 -4.60 -3.68 6.94
C LEU A 41 -5.84 -3.32 7.76
N LEU A 42 -6.55 -4.33 8.27
CA LEU A 42 -7.78 -4.14 9.05
C LEU A 42 -7.50 -3.89 10.53
N GLY A 43 -6.31 -4.27 11.00
CA GLY A 43 -5.89 -4.01 12.37
C GLY A 43 -5.80 -2.51 12.65
N VAL A 44 -6.34 -2.11 13.80
CA VAL A 44 -6.27 -0.74 14.28
C VAL A 44 -4.81 -0.37 14.52
N THR A 45 -4.31 0.59 13.75
CA THR A 45 -3.00 1.20 14.02
C THR A 45 -3.20 2.43 14.87
N SER A 46 -2.84 2.33 16.15
CA SER A 46 -2.70 3.48 17.03
C SER A 46 -1.26 3.99 16.93
N ARG A 47 -1.09 5.21 16.41
CA ARG A 47 0.17 5.95 16.58
C ARG A 47 0.08 6.69 17.91
N ARG A 48 1.18 6.79 18.66
CA ARG A 48 1.24 7.49 19.96
C ARG A 48 0.60 8.89 19.83
N GLY A 49 -0.62 9.05 20.37
CA GLY A 49 -1.38 10.31 20.38
C GLY A 49 -2.16 10.65 19.09
N GLY A 50 -2.16 9.80 18.07
CA GLY A 50 -2.94 10.00 16.84
C GLY A 50 -4.29 9.30 16.87
N PRO A 51 -5.27 9.75 16.06
CA PRO A 51 -6.54 9.04 15.91
C PRO A 51 -6.30 7.62 15.39
N ILE A 52 -7.12 6.68 15.87
CA ILE A 52 -7.16 5.32 15.37
C ILE A 52 -7.46 5.37 13.87
N SER A 53 -6.63 4.68 13.08
CA SER A 53 -6.84 4.54 11.65
C SER A 53 -6.61 3.10 11.23
N SER A 54 -7.43 2.64 10.29
CA SER A 54 -7.40 1.32 9.67
C SER A 54 -7.65 1.49 8.19
N TYR A 55 -7.17 0.56 7.38
CA TYR A 55 -7.52 0.57 5.97
C TYR A 55 -8.95 0.08 5.77
N ASP A 56 -9.70 0.84 4.97
CA ASP A 56 -10.82 0.33 4.19
C ASP A 56 -10.43 0.31 2.69
N GLU A 57 -11.35 -0.10 1.83
CA GLU A 57 -11.14 -0.13 0.37
C GLU A 57 -10.73 1.22 -0.20
N THR A 58 -11.37 2.30 0.26
CA THR A 58 -11.13 3.66 -0.25
C THR A 58 -9.75 4.15 0.16
N ALA A 59 -9.39 4.00 1.44
CA ALA A 59 -8.09 4.36 1.96
C ALA A 59 -6.96 3.51 1.37
N PHE A 60 -7.22 2.23 1.09
CA PHE A 60 -6.28 1.36 0.39
C PHE A 60 -6.03 1.84 -1.04
N CYS A 61 -7.10 2.15 -1.79
CA CYS A 61 -6.95 2.65 -3.15
C CYS A 61 -6.27 4.02 -3.21
N ARG A 62 -6.52 4.90 -2.23
CA ARG A 62 -5.78 6.15 -2.07
C ARG A 62 -4.30 5.90 -1.80
N ALA A 63 -3.95 4.95 -0.92
CA ALA A 63 -2.57 4.59 -0.67
C ALA A 63 -1.85 4.07 -1.91
N VAL A 64 -2.51 3.23 -2.71
CA VAL A 64 -1.94 2.66 -3.95
C VAL A 64 -1.74 3.73 -5.04
N ARG A 65 -2.67 4.68 -5.18
CA ARG A 65 -2.64 5.69 -6.24
C ARG A 65 -1.80 6.91 -5.89
N GLU A 66 -1.98 7.39 -4.67
CA GLU A 66 -1.46 8.70 -4.23
C GLU A 66 -0.31 8.56 -3.24
N GLY A 67 -0.12 7.37 -2.67
CA GLY A 67 0.86 7.14 -1.62
C GLY A 67 0.47 7.81 -0.31
N ILE A 68 -0.82 7.84 0.02
CA ILE A 68 -1.35 8.46 1.25
C ILE A 68 -2.09 7.40 2.06
N ASP A 69 -1.68 7.19 3.31
CA ASP A 69 -2.26 6.20 4.21
C ASP A 69 -3.60 6.67 4.84
N PRO A 70 -4.31 5.83 5.62
CA PRO A 70 -5.60 6.16 6.21
C PRO A 70 -5.56 7.35 7.18
N ALA A 71 -4.41 7.63 7.80
CA ALA A 71 -4.22 8.79 8.67
C ALA A 71 -3.74 10.03 7.90
N SER A 72 -3.87 10.03 6.57
CA SER A 72 -3.44 11.12 5.68
C SER A 72 -1.92 11.39 5.70
N VAL A 73 -1.12 10.38 6.06
CA VAL A 73 0.34 10.49 6.03
C VAL A 73 0.88 10.01 4.69
N LEU A 74 1.83 10.77 4.13
CA LEU A 74 2.55 10.37 2.93
C LEU A 74 3.42 9.13 3.20
N LEU A 75 3.23 8.11 2.39
CA LEU A 75 4.05 6.91 2.38
C LEU A 75 5.47 7.24 1.90
N ARG A 76 6.41 6.35 2.25
CA ARG A 76 7.83 6.47 1.86
C ARG A 76 7.93 6.59 0.34
N LYS A 77 8.90 7.39 -0.14
CA LYS A 77 9.15 7.59 -1.59
C LYS A 77 9.36 6.26 -2.34
N SER A 78 9.88 5.24 -1.66
CA SER A 78 10.07 3.90 -2.22
C SER A 78 8.77 3.13 -2.50
N MET A 79 7.62 3.55 -1.96
CA MET A 79 6.32 2.99 -2.33
C MET A 79 5.87 3.60 -3.67
N PRO A 80 5.76 2.80 -4.74
CA PRO A 80 5.35 3.32 -6.03
C PRO A 80 3.88 3.77 -6.03
N ARG A 81 3.57 4.80 -6.82
CA ARG A 81 2.22 5.24 -7.14
C ARG A 81 1.75 4.57 -8.43
N TYR A 82 0.65 3.83 -8.35
CA TYR A 82 0.14 3.04 -9.47
C TYR A 82 -0.97 3.79 -10.22
N ARG A 83 -0.88 3.81 -11.54
CA ARG A 83 -2.03 4.08 -12.41
C ARG A 83 -2.85 2.79 -12.51
N ILE A 84 -3.92 2.73 -11.73
CA ILE A 84 -4.82 1.59 -11.57
C ILE A 84 -6.28 2.05 -11.64
N ALA A 85 -7.10 1.38 -12.43
CA ALA A 85 -8.53 1.70 -12.53
C ALA A 85 -9.28 1.36 -11.24
N ASP A 86 -10.47 1.94 -11.03
CA ASP A 86 -11.29 1.70 -9.83
C ASP A 86 -11.58 0.20 -9.64
N ALA A 87 -12.14 -0.45 -10.66
CA ALA A 87 -12.46 -1.87 -10.60
C ALA A 87 -11.25 -2.76 -10.30
N GLU A 88 -10.08 -2.44 -10.85
CA GLU A 88 -8.84 -3.19 -10.60
C GLU A 88 -8.35 -3.01 -9.16
N CYS A 89 -8.48 -1.79 -8.61
CA CYS A 89 -8.07 -1.52 -7.24
C CYS A 89 -8.99 -2.22 -6.23
N VAL A 90 -10.30 -2.23 -6.48
CA VAL A 90 -11.27 -2.99 -5.68
C VAL A 90 -10.97 -4.49 -5.72
N ALA A 91 -10.64 -5.03 -6.89
CA ALA A 91 -10.25 -6.43 -7.02
C ALA A 91 -8.96 -6.74 -6.24
N LEU A 92 -7.96 -5.85 -6.30
CA LEU A 92 -6.73 -5.96 -5.54
C LEU A 92 -6.98 -5.92 -4.03
N TRP A 93 -7.81 -5.00 -3.56
CA TRP A 93 -8.20 -4.92 -2.15
C TRP A 93 -8.77 -6.25 -1.67
N ARG A 94 -9.79 -6.78 -2.37
CA ARG A 94 -10.43 -8.06 -2.05
C ARG A 94 -9.44 -9.22 -2.01
N PHE A 95 -8.51 -9.26 -2.97
CA PHE A 95 -7.47 -10.28 -3.02
C PHE A 95 -6.53 -10.20 -1.82
N VAL A 96 -6.12 -8.99 -1.42
CA VAL A 96 -5.16 -8.81 -0.32
C VAL A 96 -5.81 -9.09 1.05
N VAL A 97 -7.06 -8.66 1.28
CA VAL A 97 -7.74 -8.92 2.56
C VAL A 97 -8.31 -10.34 2.68
N GLY A 98 -8.48 -11.04 1.56
CA GLY A 98 -8.91 -12.43 1.52
C GLY A 98 -7.76 -13.45 1.65
N ARG A 99 -6.51 -12.99 1.72
CA ARG A 99 -5.31 -13.80 1.99
C ARG A 99 -5.04 -13.90 3.49
#